data_AF-A0A0C3FC95-F1
#
_entry.id   AF-A0A0C3FC95-F1
#
_cell.length_a   1.000
_cell.length_b   1.000
_cell.length_c   1.000
_cell.angle_alpha   90.00
_cell.angle_beta   90.00
_cell.angle_gamma   90.00
#
_symmetry.space_group_name_H-M   'P 1'
#
loop_
_entity.id
_entity.type
_entity.pdbx_description
1 polymer ?
#
loop_
_entity_poly.entity_id
_entity_poly.type
_entity_poly.pdbx_seq_one_letter_code
_entity_poly.pdbx_strand_id
1 'polypeptide(L)'
;MHSFFALMMFVALAGRAMALNIVFGGPLGNITASQVLAIPDGQLKTDCQSSCDPANQAIQTCGDTNDSCLCNNATVSAILACEQCMFTELINQNAQMPDPRAGSTPALAAYSAACLASQNITLPPTSIALTLPASWVGPFDALLNLPATIITVMIGATLGGSAILLLSNM
;
A
#
# COMPACT_ATOMS: atom_id res chain seq x y z
N MET A 1 -12.21 42.31 20.44
CA MET A 1 -11.35 41.11 20.54
C MET A 1 -12.02 39.85 19.98
N HIS A 2 -13.33 39.64 20.15
CA HIS A 2 -14.05 38.47 19.60
C HIS A 2 -14.07 38.35 18.06
N SER A 3 -14.12 39.46 17.30
CA SER A 3 -14.11 39.40 15.81
C SER A 3 -12.76 39.00 15.20
N PHE A 4 -11.64 39.22 15.89
CA PHE A 4 -10.31 38.83 15.38
C PHE A 4 -10.10 37.31 15.43
N PHE A 5 -10.71 36.63 16.41
CA PHE A 5 -10.62 35.17 16.56
C PHE A 5 -11.40 34.43 15.46
N ALA A 6 -12.57 34.96 15.08
CA ALA A 6 -13.37 34.40 13.99
C ALA A 6 -12.66 34.52 12.62
N LEU A 7 -11.95 35.62 12.39
CA LEU A 7 -11.23 35.85 11.14
C LEU A 7 -10.00 34.95 11.00
N MET A 8 -9.26 34.68 12.08
CA MET A 8 -8.19 33.67 12.07
C MET A 8 -8.70 32.25 11.80
N MET A 9 -9.86 31.88 12.37
CA MET A 9 -10.43 30.55 12.16
C MET A 9 -10.92 30.35 10.72
N PHE A 10 -11.45 31.39 10.08
CA PHE A 10 -11.81 31.37 8.66
C PHE A 10 -10.59 31.32 7.72
N VAL A 11 -9.49 32.01 8.04
CA VAL A 11 -8.25 31.92 7.25
C VAL A 11 -7.57 30.55 7.40
N ALA A 12 -7.63 29.95 8.60
CA ALA A 12 -7.13 28.59 8.83
C ALA A 12 -7.96 27.50 8.12
N LEU A 13 -9.26 27.75 7.87
CA LEU A 13 -10.13 26.86 7.09
C LEU A 13 -10.01 27.11 5.58
N ALA A 14 -9.83 28.35 5.14
CA ALA A 14 -9.73 28.70 3.72
C ALA A 14 -8.45 28.16 3.06
N GLY A 15 -7.37 27.97 3.82
CA GLY A 15 -6.17 27.27 3.36
C GLY A 15 -6.40 25.81 2.97
N ARG A 16 -7.56 25.22 3.30
CA ARG A 16 -7.89 23.83 2.96
C ARG A 16 -8.60 23.66 1.61
N ALA A 17 -8.94 24.77 0.94
CA ALA A 17 -9.63 24.72 -0.36
C ALA A 17 -8.68 24.58 -1.57
N MET A 18 -7.37 24.82 -1.37
CA MET A 18 -6.33 24.69 -2.40
C MET A 18 -5.32 23.63 -1.95
N ALA A 19 -5.83 22.44 -1.63
CA ALA A 19 -5.01 21.30 -1.24
C ALA A 19 -4.84 20.34 -2.41
N LEU A 20 -3.73 19.60 -2.47
CA LEU A 20 -3.50 18.58 -3.49
C LEU A 20 -4.69 17.61 -3.52
N ASN A 21 -5.44 17.63 -4.62
CA ASN A 21 -6.65 16.84 -4.78
C ASN A 21 -6.30 15.45 -5.33
N ILE A 22 -6.34 14.44 -4.46
CA ILE A 22 -6.06 13.06 -4.84
C ILE A 22 -7.40 12.34 -5.01
N VAL A 23 -7.70 11.95 -6.25
CA VAL A 23 -8.96 11.27 -6.60
C VAL A 23 -8.78 9.77 -6.37
N PHE A 24 -9.40 9.25 -5.33
CA PHE A 24 -9.42 7.82 -5.04
C PHE A 24 -10.69 7.21 -5.64
N GLY A 25 -10.54 6.11 -6.40
CA GLY A 25 -11.70 5.36 -6.88
C GLY A 25 -12.45 4.71 -5.71
N GLY A 26 -13.79 4.81 -5.68
CA GLY A 26 -14.64 4.20 -4.65
C GLY A 26 -15.25 5.19 -3.65
N PRO A 27 -15.61 4.75 -2.43
CA PRO A 27 -16.40 5.55 -1.47
C PRO A 27 -15.64 6.72 -0.83
N LEU A 28 -14.30 6.77 -0.96
CA LEU A 28 -13.46 7.80 -0.36
C LEU A 28 -13.42 9.11 -1.18
N GLY A 29 -13.75 9.06 -2.47
CA GLY A 29 -13.78 10.24 -3.33
C GLY A 29 -12.47 11.02 -3.35
N ASN A 30 -12.56 12.33 -3.15
CA ASN A 30 -11.43 13.24 -3.17
C ASN A 30 -10.83 13.39 -1.77
N ILE A 31 -9.54 13.07 -1.63
CA ILE A 31 -8.80 13.15 -0.36
C ILE A 31 -7.63 14.14 -0.48
N THR A 32 -7.26 14.77 0.64
CA THR A 32 -6.06 15.63 0.72
C THR A 32 -4.81 14.82 1.06
N ALA A 33 -3.62 15.39 0.84
CA ALA A 33 -2.34 14.76 1.15
C ALA A 33 -2.23 14.33 2.63
N SER A 34 -2.65 15.17 3.56
CA SER A 34 -2.72 14.84 5.00
C SER A 34 -3.66 13.70 5.34
N GLN A 35 -4.68 13.49 4.51
CA GLN A 35 -5.57 12.36 4.71
C GLN A 35 -4.93 11.08 4.21
N VAL A 36 -4.05 11.08 3.19
CA VAL A 36 -3.54 9.86 2.53
C VAL A 36 -3.06 8.81 3.53
N LEU A 37 -2.32 9.22 4.57
CA LEU A 37 -1.81 8.35 5.63
C LEU A 37 -2.66 8.32 6.91
N ALA A 38 -3.83 8.98 6.90
CA ALA A 38 -4.79 8.94 8.00
C ALA A 38 -5.58 7.63 7.95
N ILE A 39 -4.92 6.55 8.36
CA ILE A 39 -5.48 5.21 8.43
C ILE A 39 -6.08 5.01 9.83
N PRO A 40 -7.33 4.52 9.95
CA PRO A 40 -8.00 4.35 11.24
C PRO A 40 -7.45 3.19 12.06
N ASP A 41 -6.62 2.33 11.47
CA ASP A 41 -6.07 1.15 12.14
C ASP A 41 -4.89 1.51 13.06
N GLY A 42 -5.14 1.46 14.38
CA GLY A 42 -4.15 1.82 15.39
C GLY A 42 -2.97 0.84 15.45
N GLN A 43 -3.19 -0.43 15.11
CA GLN A 43 -2.15 -1.46 15.19
C GLN A 43 -1.17 -1.32 14.02
N LEU A 44 -1.71 -1.27 12.79
CA LEU A 44 -0.90 -1.05 11.58
C LEU A 44 -0.08 0.25 11.65
N LYS A 45 -0.67 1.29 12.23
CA LYS A 45 0.00 2.57 12.43
C LYS A 45 1.13 2.49 13.45
N THR A 46 0.97 1.70 14.51
CA THR A 46 2.00 1.49 15.54
C THR A 46 3.15 0.67 14.98
N ASP A 47 2.84 -0.43 14.27
CA ASP A 47 3.84 -1.36 13.75
C ASP A 47 4.68 -0.73 12.63
N CYS A 48 4.09 0.16 11.82
CA CYS A 48 4.77 0.88 10.74
C CYS A 48 5.15 2.32 11.09
N GLN A 49 5.05 2.73 12.36
CA GLN A 49 5.23 4.12 12.75
C GLN A 49 6.59 4.68 12.34
N SER A 50 7.67 3.92 12.50
CA SER A 50 9.03 4.34 12.13
C SER A 50 9.19 4.64 10.63
N SER A 51 8.41 3.97 9.78
CA SER A 51 8.42 4.15 8.33
C SER A 51 7.44 5.25 7.88
N CYS A 52 6.39 5.50 8.66
CA CYS A 52 5.35 6.48 8.37
C CYS A 52 5.57 7.86 9.00
N ASP A 53 6.36 7.97 10.08
CA ASP A 53 6.71 9.23 10.71
C ASP A 53 7.45 10.19 9.75
N PRO A 54 8.44 9.76 8.95
CA PRO A 54 9.10 10.62 7.97
C PRO A 54 8.11 11.14 6.91
N ALA A 55 7.19 10.30 6.46
CA ALA A 55 6.17 10.67 5.49
C ALA A 55 5.18 11.70 6.07
N ASN A 56 4.71 11.47 7.29
CA ASN A 56 3.83 12.40 8.01
C ASN A 56 4.53 13.74 8.27
N GLN A 57 5.79 13.72 8.68
CA GLN A 57 6.57 14.96 8.86
C GLN A 57 6.78 15.69 7.54
N ALA A 58 7.07 14.98 6.45
CA ALA A 58 7.25 15.59 5.13
C ALA A 58 5.94 16.25 4.65
N ILE A 59 4.79 15.59 4.83
CA ILE A 59 3.47 16.15 4.51
C ILE A 59 3.14 17.35 5.39
N GLN A 60 3.42 17.28 6.71
CA GLN A 60 3.22 18.42 7.61
C GLN A 60 4.12 19.61 7.26
N THR A 61 5.36 19.34 6.87
CA THR A 61 6.35 20.37 6.51
C THR A 61 5.99 21.04 5.18
N CYS A 62 5.53 20.26 4.20
CA CYS A 62 5.03 20.80 2.94
C CYS A 62 3.70 21.54 3.12
N GLY A 63 2.87 21.09 4.06
CA GLY A 63 1.48 21.50 4.17
C GLY A 63 0.64 20.93 3.03
N ASP A 64 -0.69 20.98 3.18
CA ASP A 64 -1.60 20.46 2.17
C ASP A 64 -1.62 21.30 0.87
N THR A 65 -1.08 22.52 0.88
CA THR A 65 -1.22 23.53 -0.19
C THR A 65 -0.03 23.63 -1.13
N ASN A 66 1.05 22.89 -0.87
CA ASN A 66 2.34 23.11 -1.52
C ASN A 66 2.68 21.90 -2.38
N ASP A 67 1.98 21.80 -3.51
CA ASP A 67 1.98 20.63 -4.38
C ASP A 67 3.38 20.29 -4.92
N SER A 68 4.24 21.28 -5.14
CA SER A 68 5.64 21.07 -5.54
C SER A 68 6.49 20.40 -4.44
N CYS A 69 6.20 20.70 -3.17
CA CYS A 69 6.84 20.05 -2.03
C CYS A 69 6.28 18.65 -1.81
N LEU A 70 4.96 18.48 -1.91
CA LEU A 70 4.28 17.18 -1.79
C LEU A 70 4.75 16.20 -2.87
N CYS A 71 4.91 16.68 -4.11
CA CYS A 71 5.32 15.86 -5.26
C CYS A 71 6.83 15.72 -5.44
N ASN A 72 7.64 16.15 -4.45
CA ASN A 72 9.08 15.93 -4.48
C ASN A 72 9.39 14.43 -4.24
N ASN A 73 10.45 13.94 -4.90
CA ASN A 73 10.93 12.57 -4.79
C ASN A 73 11.18 12.14 -3.34
N ALA A 74 11.69 13.04 -2.48
CA ALA A 74 11.90 12.75 -1.06
C ALA A 74 10.59 12.38 -0.35
N THR A 75 9.55 13.20 -0.53
CA THR A 75 8.22 13.02 0.04
C THR A 75 7.57 11.74 -0.47
N VAL A 76 7.62 11.51 -1.78
CA VAL A 76 7.05 10.30 -2.41
C VAL A 76 7.78 9.04 -1.95
N SER A 77 9.10 9.08 -1.84
CA SER A 77 9.87 7.94 -1.34
C SER A 77 9.52 7.59 0.11
N ALA A 78 9.26 8.60 0.95
CA ALA A 78 8.83 8.38 2.33
C ALA A 78 7.42 7.79 2.39
N ILE A 79 6.48 8.30 1.58
CA ILE A 79 5.13 7.75 1.47
C ILE A 79 5.18 6.29 1.01
N LEU A 80 5.99 5.98 -0.02
CA LEU A 80 6.17 4.61 -0.48
C LEU A 80 6.74 3.70 0.61
N ALA A 81 7.72 4.16 1.39
CA ALA A 81 8.29 3.36 2.48
C ALA A 81 7.25 3.03 3.56
N CYS A 82 6.38 3.99 3.90
CA CYS A 82 5.25 3.78 4.80
C CYS A 82 4.27 2.72 4.25
N GLU A 83 3.83 2.91 3.02
CA GLU A 83 2.89 2.01 2.34
C GLU A 83 3.47 0.59 2.17
N GLN A 84 4.76 0.48 1.85
CA GLN A 84 5.48 -0.79 1.74
C GLN A 84 5.54 -1.53 3.09
N CYS A 85 5.72 -0.81 4.20
CA CYS A 85 5.64 -1.40 5.53
C CYS A 85 4.23 -1.94 5.81
N MET A 86 3.20 -1.13 5.56
CA MET A 86 1.81 -1.52 5.82
C MET A 86 1.39 -2.74 5.00
N PHE A 87 1.78 -2.78 3.73
CA PHE A 87 1.54 -3.94 2.87
C PHE A 87 2.25 -5.19 3.37
N THR A 88 3.51 -5.06 3.80
CA THR A 88 4.28 -6.16 4.37
C THR A 88 3.62 -6.70 5.64
N GLU A 89 3.11 -5.82 6.49
CA GLU A 89 2.47 -6.22 7.74
C GLU A 89 1.10 -6.86 7.53
N LEU A 90 0.29 -6.34 6.60
CA LEU A 90 -0.96 -6.99 6.19
C LEU A 90 -0.71 -8.40 5.65
N ILE A 91 0.38 -8.58 4.88
CA ILE A 91 0.82 -9.88 4.40
C ILE A 91 1.24 -10.79 5.56
N ASN A 92 2.06 -10.31 6.49
CA ASN A 92 2.54 -11.08 7.63
C ASN A 92 1.39 -11.56 8.53
N GLN A 93 0.40 -10.70 8.76
CA GLN A 93 -0.78 -11.00 9.56
C GLN A 93 -1.84 -11.81 8.80
N ASN A 94 -1.66 -11.99 7.48
CA ASN A 94 -2.67 -12.54 6.57
C ASN A 94 -4.05 -11.88 6.79
N ALA A 95 -4.03 -10.56 7.01
CA ALA A 95 -5.20 -9.77 7.32
C ALA A 95 -5.77 -9.14 6.05
N GLN A 96 -7.09 -9.00 6.00
CA GLN A 96 -7.71 -8.18 4.96
C GLN A 96 -7.35 -6.72 5.21
N MET A 97 -7.14 -5.98 4.12
CA MET A 97 -6.85 -4.56 4.14
C MET A 97 -8.02 -3.82 4.85
N PRO A 98 -7.81 -3.22 6.03
CA PRO A 98 -8.88 -2.61 6.83
C PRO A 98 -9.39 -1.30 6.21
N ASP A 99 -8.52 -0.63 5.46
CA ASP A 99 -8.81 0.61 4.74
C ASP A 99 -8.19 0.53 3.34
N PRO A 100 -8.92 0.86 2.25
CA PRO A 100 -8.44 0.71 0.87
C PRO A 100 -7.20 1.55 0.51
N ARG A 101 -6.74 2.40 1.43
CA ARG A 101 -5.54 3.21 1.31
C ARG A 101 -4.30 2.51 1.87
N ALA A 102 -4.48 1.61 2.85
CA ALA A 102 -3.39 0.98 3.59
C ALA A 102 -2.64 -0.06 2.74
N GLY A 103 -1.40 0.22 2.35
CA GLY A 103 -0.57 -0.71 1.60
C GLY A 103 -1.10 -0.93 0.18
N SER A 104 -1.57 0.13 -0.47
CA SER A 104 -2.42 0.02 -1.66
C SER A 104 -1.78 0.68 -2.88
N THR A 105 -1.38 -0.14 -3.87
CA THR A 105 -0.90 0.34 -5.18
C THR A 105 -1.81 1.37 -5.85
N PRO A 106 -3.16 1.22 -5.86
CA PRO A 106 -4.03 2.26 -6.42
C PRO A 106 -3.99 3.57 -5.63
N ALA A 107 -3.62 3.56 -4.34
CA ALA A 107 -3.40 4.79 -3.58
C ALA A 107 -2.22 5.59 -4.12
N LEU A 108 -1.09 4.92 -4.34
CA LEU A 108 0.10 5.55 -4.91
C LEU A 108 -0.14 5.96 -6.38
N ALA A 109 -0.92 5.20 -7.14
CA ALA A 109 -1.33 5.58 -8.49
C ALA A 109 -2.18 6.85 -8.48
N ALA A 110 -3.15 6.97 -7.57
CA ALA A 110 -3.93 8.20 -7.40
C ALA A 110 -3.05 9.39 -6.98
N TYR A 111 -2.09 9.17 -6.08
CA TYR A 111 -1.13 10.19 -5.67
C TYR A 111 -0.28 10.69 -6.84
N SER A 112 0.22 9.77 -7.67
CA SER A 112 1.02 10.13 -8.85
C SER A 112 0.21 10.83 -9.94
N ALA A 113 -1.05 10.43 -10.14
CA ALA A 113 -1.96 11.16 -11.02
C ALA A 113 -2.22 12.59 -10.51
N ALA A 114 -2.35 12.78 -9.19
CA ALA A 114 -2.51 14.12 -8.60
C ALA A 114 -1.26 14.99 -8.80
N CYS A 115 -0.06 14.43 -8.66
CA CYS A 115 1.18 15.13 -8.91
C CYS A 115 1.37 15.52 -10.38
N LEU A 116 0.95 14.65 -11.30
CA LEU A 116 0.93 14.96 -12.73
C LEU A 116 -0.11 16.05 -13.04
N ALA A 117 -1.30 15.98 -12.45
CA ALA A 117 -2.36 16.95 -12.68
C ALA A 117 -2.04 18.35 -12.13
N SER A 118 -1.40 18.45 -10.96
CA SER A 118 -1.09 19.74 -10.35
C SER A 118 0.23 20.34 -10.82
N GLN A 119 1.29 19.54 -10.91
CA GLN A 119 2.66 20.03 -11.14
C GLN A 119 3.29 19.51 -12.44
N ASN A 120 2.57 18.70 -13.23
CA ASN A 120 3.10 18.03 -14.42
C ASN A 120 4.38 17.20 -14.13
N ILE A 121 4.46 16.64 -12.92
CA ILE A 121 5.58 15.79 -12.49
C ILE A 121 5.16 14.33 -12.68
N THR A 122 5.89 13.62 -13.54
CA THR A 122 5.74 12.17 -13.71
C THR A 122 6.62 11.45 -12.71
N LEU A 123 5.99 10.74 -11.78
CA LEU A 123 6.70 9.88 -10.83
C LEU A 123 7.11 8.57 -11.51
N PRO A 124 8.31 8.04 -11.22
CA PRO A 124 8.77 6.80 -11.81
C PRO A 124 7.88 5.61 -11.37
N PRO A 125 7.69 4.59 -12.21
CA PRO A 125 6.83 3.45 -11.92
C PRO A 125 7.27 2.65 -10.68
N THR A 126 8.56 2.70 -10.33
CA THR A 126 9.09 2.12 -9.09
C THR A 126 8.58 2.81 -7.83
N SER A 127 8.10 4.05 -7.94
CA SER A 127 7.55 4.84 -6.84
C SER A 127 6.03 4.70 -6.66
N ILE A 128 5.40 3.84 -7.47
CA ILE A 128 3.96 3.55 -7.42
C ILE A 128 3.66 2.06 -7.30
N ALA A 129 4.68 1.20 -7.30
CA ALA A 129 4.54 -0.24 -7.21
C ALA A 129 5.04 -0.73 -5.85
N LEU A 130 4.15 -1.32 -5.06
CA LEU A 130 4.54 -2.05 -3.87
C LEU A 130 5.10 -3.41 -4.27
N THR A 131 6.17 -3.82 -3.61
CA THR A 131 6.84 -5.09 -3.86
C THR A 131 6.40 -6.11 -2.81
N LEU A 132 6.32 -7.38 -3.21
CA LEU A 132 6.07 -8.44 -2.24
C LEU A 132 7.33 -8.64 -1.38
N PRO A 133 7.19 -8.80 -0.06
CA PRO A 133 8.32 -9.07 0.80
C PRO A 133 8.94 -10.41 0.43
N ALA A 134 10.27 -10.50 0.46
CA ALA A 134 11.01 -11.72 0.09
C ALA A 134 10.69 -12.94 0.96
N SER A 135 10.11 -12.72 2.14
CA SER A 135 9.64 -13.74 3.07
C SER A 135 8.24 -14.28 2.76
N TRP A 136 7.52 -13.71 1.80
CA TRP A 136 6.18 -14.17 1.47
C TRP A 136 6.21 -15.47 0.68
N VAL A 137 5.67 -16.52 1.28
CA VAL A 137 5.43 -17.81 0.64
C VAL A 137 4.01 -17.77 0.09
N GLY A 138 3.88 -17.67 -1.22
CA GLY A 138 2.57 -17.51 -1.85
C GLY A 138 1.64 -18.71 -1.61
N PRO A 139 0.32 -18.56 -1.83
CA PRO A 139 -0.64 -19.65 -1.69
C PRO A 139 -0.34 -20.83 -2.63
N PHE A 140 0.37 -20.57 -3.73
CA PHE A 140 0.85 -21.59 -4.66
C PHE A 140 2.23 -22.17 -4.30
N ASP A 141 2.99 -21.48 -3.45
CA ASP A 141 4.30 -21.91 -2.96
C ASP A 141 4.17 -22.86 -1.75
N ALA A 142 2.96 -22.91 -1.17
CA ALA A 142 2.55 -23.95 -0.22
C ALA A 142 2.26 -25.32 -0.88
N LEU A 143 2.34 -25.44 -2.22
CA LEU A 143 2.19 -26.73 -2.89
C LEU A 143 3.44 -27.60 -2.72
N LEU A 144 3.40 -28.33 -1.61
CA LEU A 144 4.23 -29.45 -1.22
C LEU A 144 5.64 -29.04 -0.80
N ASN A 145 5.81 -28.96 0.52
CA ASN A 145 7.12 -29.20 1.13
C ASN A 145 7.73 -30.44 0.45
N LEU A 146 8.96 -30.32 -0.06
CA LEU A 146 9.73 -31.36 -0.78
C LEU A 146 9.46 -32.82 -0.33
N PRO A 147 9.40 -33.15 0.98
CA PRO A 147 9.01 -34.48 1.45
C PRO A 147 7.60 -34.94 1.05
N ALA A 148 6.60 -34.06 1.09
CA ALA A 148 5.23 -34.38 0.69
C ALA A 148 5.14 -34.71 -0.81
N THR A 149 5.88 -33.97 -1.65
CA THR A 149 5.98 -34.19 -3.11
C THR A 149 6.53 -35.59 -3.40
N ILE A 150 7.61 -35.96 -2.73
CA ILE A 150 8.23 -37.28 -2.87
C ILE A 150 7.24 -38.39 -2.52
N ILE A 151 6.53 -38.26 -1.40
CA ILE A 151 5.57 -39.28 -0.96
C ILE A 151 4.42 -39.43 -1.98
N THR A 152 3.86 -38.32 -2.46
CA THR A 152 2.76 -38.37 -3.44
C THR A 152 3.19 -39.00 -4.78
N VAL A 153 4.40 -38.70 -5.25
CA VAL A 153 4.93 -39.27 -6.50
C VAL A 153 5.20 -40.77 -6.35
N MET A 154 5.74 -41.21 -5.20
CA MET A 154 5.98 -42.64 -4.92
C MET A 154 4.68 -43.45 -4.90
N ILE A 155 3.64 -42.91 -4.25
CA ILE A 155 2.32 -43.58 -4.19
C ILE A 155 1.69 -43.62 -5.60
N GLY A 156 1.75 -42.50 -6.34
CA GLY A 156 1.24 -42.46 -7.72
C GLY A 156 1.98 -43.42 -8.67
N ALA A 157 3.30 -43.51 -8.56
CA ALA A 157 4.12 -44.41 -9.38
C ALA A 157 3.87 -45.89 -9.06
N THR A 158 3.68 -46.24 -7.79
CA THR A 158 3.38 -47.62 -7.38
C THR A 158 1.97 -48.05 -7.80
N LEU A 159 0.98 -47.18 -7.65
CA LEU A 159 -0.40 -47.44 -8.13
C LEU A 159 -0.47 -47.49 -9.66
N GLY A 160 0.19 -46.56 -10.35
CA GLY A 160 0.24 -46.55 -11.82
C GLY A 160 1.01 -47.74 -12.40
N GLY A 161 2.16 -48.07 -11.81
CA GLY A 161 2.98 -49.21 -12.23
C GLY A 161 2.28 -50.56 -12.01
N SER A 162 1.57 -50.72 -10.89
CA SER A 162 0.79 -51.94 -10.63
C SER A 162 -0.42 -52.08 -11.56
N ALA A 163 -1.09 -50.98 -11.92
CA ALA A 163 -2.17 -51.00 -12.90
C ALA A 163 -1.69 -51.39 -14.31
N ILE A 164 -0.53 -50.89 -14.75
CA ILE A 164 0.07 -51.25 -16.05
C ILE A 164 0.49 -52.73 -16.06
N LEU A 165 1.08 -53.24 -14.98
CA LEU A 165 1.43 -54.65 -14.87
C LEU A 165 0.21 -55.58 -14.93
N LEU A 166 -0.90 -55.18 -14.28
CA LEU A 166 -2.15 -55.94 -14.34
C LEU A 166 -2.76 -55.94 -15.75
N LEU A 167 -2.75 -54.80 -16.45
CA LEU A 167 -3.24 -54.68 -17.83
C LEU A 167 -2.36 -55.40 -18.86
N SER A 168 -1.06 -55.56 -18.57
CA SER A 168 -0.11 -56.25 -19.46
C SER A 168 -0.11 -57.77 -19.30
N ASN A 169 -0.83 -58.29 -18.29
CA ASN A 169 -0.90 -59.72 -17.95
C ASN A 169 -2.35 -60.26 -17.98
N MET A 170 -3.27 -59.46 -18.54
CA MET A 170 -4.59 -59.89 -19.02
C MET A 170 -4.51 -60.12 -20.52
#